data_AF-A0A167W8B1-F1
#
_entry.id   AF-A0A167W8B1-F1
#
_cell.length_a   1.000
_cell.length_b   1.000
_cell.length_c   1.000
_cell.angle_alpha   90.00
_cell.angle_beta   90.00
_cell.angle_gamma   90.00
#
_symmetry.space_group_name_H-M   'P 1'
#
loop_
_entity.id
_entity.type
_entity.pdbx_description
1 polymer ?
#
loop_
_entity_poly.entity_id
_entity_poly.type
_entity_poly.pdbx_seq_one_letter_code
_entity_poly.pdbx_strand_id
1 'polypeptide(L)'
;VAIDYEDEDVVKQIRDSLDGLPLKRAIDTVCEKGSTHHMIDAIDPEGGYVTTTLPVDDETSSRRAQVKVEFVLDTPIKFAKVLHMPSVPEDNERAQAWNAHEQSAIGDGLVEGKGSKCGYTTQKLRVGEGLEDVMEGVKIMKRGAYGEDKLFLF
;
A
#
# COMPACT_ATOMS: atom_id res chain seq x y z
N VAL A 1 4.46 14.67 7.73
CA VAL A 1 3.77 15.74 6.97
C VAL A 1 2.76 15.10 6.02
N ALA A 2 1.67 15.78 5.66
CA ALA A 2 0.83 15.39 4.53
C ALA A 2 1.12 16.34 3.37
N ILE A 3 1.36 15.81 2.19
CA ILE A 3 1.76 16.55 0.98
C ILE A 3 0.74 16.21 -0.10
N ASP A 4 0.28 17.21 -0.84
CA ASP A 4 -0.57 16.98 -2.01
C ASP A 4 0.25 16.32 -3.11
N TYR A 5 -0.25 15.19 -3.63
CA TYR A 5 0.45 14.44 -4.66
C TYR A 5 0.27 15.04 -6.06
N GLU A 6 -0.67 15.97 -6.22
CA GLU A 6 -0.91 16.71 -7.46
C GLU A 6 0.04 17.90 -7.64
N ASP A 7 0.76 18.31 -6.60
CA ASP A 7 1.72 19.41 -6.68
C ASP A 7 2.90 19.07 -7.61
N GLU A 8 3.24 20.00 -8.52
CA GLU A 8 4.31 19.83 -9.51
C GLU A 8 5.68 19.52 -8.86
N ASP A 9 5.90 20.06 -7.66
CA ASP A 9 7.12 19.92 -6.87
C ASP A 9 6.99 18.93 -5.69
N VAL A 10 6.04 17.99 -5.75
CA VAL A 10 5.83 16.92 -4.74
C VAL A 10 7.13 16.22 -4.32
N VAL A 11 8.01 15.87 -5.26
CA VAL A 11 9.30 15.19 -4.96
C VAL A 11 10.21 16.07 -4.08
N LYS A 12 10.24 17.37 -4.37
CA LYS A 12 11.01 18.33 -3.59
C LYS A 12 10.39 18.50 -2.20
N GLN A 13 9.07 18.63 -2.11
CA GLN A 13 8.36 18.75 -0.84
C GLN A 13 8.61 17.53 0.07
N ILE A 14 8.59 16.31 -0.49
CA ILE A 14 8.91 15.09 0.26
C ILE A 14 10.31 15.19 0.85
N ARG A 15 11.32 15.52 0.04
CA ARG A 15 12.72 15.62 0.47
C ARG A 15 12.94 16.72 1.50
N ASP A 16 12.36 17.89 1.28
CA ASP A 16 12.45 19.03 2.20
C ASP A 16 11.83 18.70 3.57
N SER A 17 10.80 17.85 3.61
CA SER A 17 10.12 17.44 4.85
C SER A 17 10.91 16.49 5.76
N LEU A 18 12.06 15.98 5.29
CA LEU A 18 12.88 15.03 6.03
C LEU A 18 13.96 15.71 6.88
N ASP A 19 14.04 17.04 6.87
CA ASP A 19 15.03 17.82 7.63
C ASP A 19 16.48 17.32 7.40
N GLY A 20 16.80 16.93 6.16
CA GLY A 20 18.10 16.41 5.76
C GLY A 20 18.34 14.92 6.04
N LEU A 21 17.35 14.19 6.58
CA LEU A 21 17.42 12.74 6.72
C LEU A 21 17.21 12.03 5.37
N PRO A 22 17.90 10.91 5.11
CA PRO A 22 17.77 10.19 3.84
C PRO A 22 16.47 9.38 3.78
N LEU A 23 15.71 9.52 2.70
CA LEU A 23 14.58 8.62 2.41
C LEU A 23 15.10 7.29 1.84
N LYS A 24 15.18 6.26 2.67
CA LYS A 24 15.68 4.93 2.26
C LYS A 24 14.57 3.93 1.90
N ARG A 25 13.32 4.17 2.29
CA ARG A 25 12.17 3.28 2.06
C ARG A 25 10.91 4.08 1.75
N ALA A 26 10.16 3.63 0.76
CA ALA A 26 8.84 4.17 0.42
C ALA A 26 7.86 3.02 0.09
N ILE A 27 6.56 3.28 0.24
CA ILE A 27 5.48 2.37 -0.14
C ILE A 27 4.54 3.13 -1.06
N ASP A 28 4.40 2.65 -2.29
CA ASP A 28 3.42 3.16 -3.25
C ASP A 28 2.15 2.29 -3.20
N THR A 29 1.05 2.90 -2.78
CA THR A 29 -0.27 2.27 -2.65
C THR A 29 -1.19 2.56 -3.83
N VAL A 30 -0.75 3.38 -4.80
CA VAL A 30 -1.52 3.80 -5.98
C VAL A 30 -1.01 3.11 -7.24
N CYS A 31 0.31 3.09 -7.46
CA CYS A 31 0.99 2.45 -8.59
C CYS A 31 0.44 2.87 -9.98
N GLU A 32 -0.03 4.11 -10.10
CA GLU A 32 -0.59 4.66 -11.34
C GLU A 32 -0.24 6.15 -11.45
N LYS A 33 -0.38 6.73 -12.64
CA LYS A 33 -0.22 8.18 -12.90
C LYS A 33 1.11 8.75 -12.41
N GLY A 34 2.18 7.96 -12.50
CA GLY A 34 3.53 8.39 -12.10
C GLY A 34 3.81 8.37 -10.60
N SER A 35 2.89 7.85 -9.76
CA SER A 35 3.12 7.74 -8.30
C SER A 35 4.43 7.05 -7.97
N THR A 36 4.75 5.96 -8.68
CA THR A 36 5.98 5.19 -8.45
C THR A 36 7.21 5.99 -8.89
N HIS A 37 7.11 6.81 -9.95
CA HIS A 37 8.19 7.68 -10.38
C HIS A 37 8.50 8.72 -9.32
N HIS A 38 7.47 9.37 -8.75
CA HIS A 38 7.65 10.33 -7.66
C HIS A 38 8.32 9.69 -6.44
N MET A 39 7.94 8.45 -6.08
CA MET A 39 8.58 7.73 -4.97
C MET A 39 10.05 7.41 -5.28
N ILE A 40 10.36 6.85 -6.45
CA ILE A 40 11.74 6.53 -6.88
C ILE A 40 12.60 7.79 -6.91
N ASP A 41 12.04 8.90 -7.42
CA ASP A 41 12.75 10.16 -7.49
C ASP A 41 12.93 10.76 -6.09
N ALA A 42 11.99 10.59 -5.16
CA ALA A 42 12.13 11.06 -3.79
C ALA A 42 13.19 10.30 -2.98
N ILE A 43 13.45 9.02 -3.27
CA ILE A 43 14.49 8.22 -2.60
C ILE A 43 15.85 8.94 -2.63
N ASP A 44 16.59 8.80 -1.53
CA ASP A 44 17.93 9.33 -1.35
C ASP A 44 18.88 9.05 -2.55
N PRO A 45 19.82 9.95 -2.89
CA PRO A 45 20.74 9.77 -4.02
C PRO A 45 21.55 8.46 -3.97
N GLU A 46 21.92 7.98 -2.78
CA GLU A 46 22.67 6.73 -2.59
C GLU A 46 21.79 5.48 -2.77
N GLY A 47 20.47 5.64 -2.86
CA GLY A 47 19.54 4.55 -3.12
C GLY A 47 18.64 4.18 -1.94
N GLY A 48 17.83 3.15 -2.16
CA GLY A 48 16.78 2.73 -1.24
C GLY A 48 15.82 1.72 -1.86
N TYR A 49 14.66 1.57 -1.23
CA TYR A 49 13.65 0.58 -1.60
C TYR A 49 12.29 1.25 -1.80
N VAL A 50 11.61 0.91 -2.89
CA VAL A 50 10.21 1.27 -3.12
C VAL A 50 9.40 -0.02 -3.16
N THR A 51 8.50 -0.18 -2.21
CA THR A 51 7.53 -1.28 -2.20
C THR A 51 6.27 -0.83 -2.92
N THR A 52 5.73 -1.66 -3.81
CA THR A 52 4.53 -1.37 -4.61
C THR A 52 3.42 -2.36 -4.27
N THR A 53 2.17 -1.89 -4.29
CA THR A 53 0.97 -2.73 -4.07
C THR A 53 0.36 -3.27 -5.36
N LEU A 54 0.86 -2.86 -6.52
CA LEU A 54 0.54 -3.42 -7.84
C LEU A 54 1.84 -3.57 -8.66
N PRO A 55 1.90 -4.53 -9.61
CA PRO A 55 3.04 -4.64 -10.51
C PRO A 55 3.26 -3.36 -11.32
N VAL A 56 4.52 -2.99 -11.54
CA VAL A 56 4.94 -1.89 -12.41
C VAL A 56 5.80 -2.42 -13.56
N ASP A 57 5.90 -1.67 -14.66
CA ASP A 57 6.71 -2.05 -15.81
C ASP A 57 8.23 -1.97 -15.52
N ASP A 58 9.01 -2.61 -16.41
CA ASP A 58 10.48 -2.68 -16.29
C ASP A 58 11.15 -1.30 -16.42
N GLU A 59 10.58 -0.40 -17.22
CA GLU A 59 11.10 0.97 -17.37
C GLU A 59 10.99 1.74 -16.04
N THR A 60 9.84 1.62 -15.39
CA THR A 60 9.56 2.21 -14.08
C THR A 60 10.45 1.58 -13.01
N SER A 61 10.54 0.25 -12.94
CA SER A 61 11.32 -0.44 -11.91
C SER A 61 12.84 -0.25 -12.05
N SER A 62 13.33 0.03 -13.27
CA SER A 62 14.75 0.27 -13.57
C SER A 62 15.12 1.75 -13.69
N ARG A 63 14.18 2.68 -13.47
CA ARG A 63 14.36 4.13 -13.60
C ARG A 63 15.61 4.68 -12.89
N ARG A 64 15.94 4.14 -11.72
CA ARG A 64 17.17 4.47 -10.97
C ARG A 64 17.85 3.21 -10.49
N ALA A 65 19.07 2.95 -10.96
CA ALA A 65 19.82 1.72 -10.67
C ALA A 65 20.08 1.47 -9.17
N GLN A 66 20.13 2.53 -8.36
CA GLN A 66 20.33 2.46 -6.91
C GLN A 66 19.04 2.24 -6.11
N VAL A 67 17.87 2.28 -6.77
CA VAL A 67 16.58 2.11 -6.11
C VAL A 67 16.03 0.74 -6.49
N LYS A 68 15.80 -0.11 -5.49
CA LYS A 68 15.16 -1.40 -5.71
C LYS A 68 13.65 -1.24 -5.61
N VAL A 69 12.93 -1.58 -6.67
CA VAL A 69 11.46 -1.59 -6.68
C VAL A 69 10.96 -3.02 -6.52
N GLU A 70 10.14 -3.27 -5.50
CA GLU A 70 9.60 -4.60 -5.20
C GLU A 70 8.08 -4.55 -5.10
N PHE A 71 7.41 -5.52 -5.72
CA PHE A 71 5.97 -5.72 -5.58
C PHE A 71 5.70 -6.67 -4.42
N VAL A 72 4.85 -6.26 -3.47
CA VAL A 72 4.46 -7.10 -2.32
C VAL A 72 3.18 -7.84 -2.61
N LEU A 73 3.24 -9.17 -2.48
CA LEU A 73 2.08 -10.06 -2.44
C LEU A 73 2.23 -10.99 -1.23
N ASP A 74 1.30 -10.90 -0.27
CA ASP A 74 1.31 -11.63 1.01
C ASP A 74 1.02 -13.15 0.86
N THR A 75 0.80 -13.64 -0.36
CA THR A 75 0.61 -15.08 -0.59
C THR A 75 0.89 -15.41 -2.06
N PRO A 76 1.50 -16.56 -2.39
CA PRO A 76 1.55 -17.04 -3.77
C PRO A 76 0.13 -17.37 -4.27
N ILE A 77 -0.59 -16.35 -4.73
CA ILE A 77 -1.86 -16.47 -5.42
C ILE A 77 -1.53 -16.50 -6.91
N LYS A 78 -2.11 -17.45 -7.66
CA LYS A 78 -2.30 -17.26 -9.10
C LYS A 78 -3.29 -16.11 -9.30
N PHE A 79 -2.81 -14.87 -9.18
CA PHE A 79 -3.66 -13.71 -9.28
C PHE A 79 -4.23 -13.65 -10.71
N ALA A 80 -5.56 -13.64 -10.80
CA ALA A 80 -6.32 -13.63 -12.05
C ALA A 80 -6.01 -14.76 -13.06
N LYS A 81 -5.38 -15.88 -12.67
CA LYS A 81 -4.88 -16.96 -13.57
C LYS A 81 -3.76 -16.55 -14.55
N VAL A 82 -3.28 -15.30 -14.52
CA VAL A 82 -2.36 -14.77 -15.55
C VAL A 82 -0.98 -14.40 -14.97
N LEU A 83 -0.90 -14.10 -13.68
CA LEU A 83 0.35 -13.69 -13.04
C LEU A 83 0.97 -14.87 -12.28
N HIS A 84 2.09 -15.36 -12.79
CA HIS A 84 2.94 -16.32 -12.07
C HIS A 84 3.90 -15.55 -11.17
N MET A 85 3.67 -15.61 -9.86
CA MET A 85 4.58 -15.06 -8.86
C MET A 85 5.40 -16.21 -8.25
N PRO A 86 6.74 -16.09 -8.19
CA PRO A 86 7.59 -17.13 -7.62
C PRO A 86 7.29 -17.30 -6.13
N SER A 87 7.23 -18.54 -5.66
CA SER A 87 7.11 -18.84 -4.23
C SER A 87 8.45 -18.57 -3.55
N VAL A 88 8.45 -17.78 -2.47
CA VAL A 88 9.62 -17.55 -1.61
C VAL A 88 9.36 -18.27 -0.28
N PRO A 89 9.95 -19.46 -0.03
CA PRO A 89 9.66 -20.25 1.16
C PRO A 89 9.92 -19.51 2.48
N GLU A 90 10.91 -18.62 2.52
CA GLU A 90 11.24 -17.80 3.70
C GLU A 90 10.10 -16.83 4.05
N ASP A 91 9.35 -16.35 3.06
CA ASP A 91 8.19 -15.49 3.29
C ASP A 91 7.01 -16.29 3.87
N ASN A 92 6.89 -17.58 3.57
CA ASN A 92 5.84 -18.43 4.16
C ASN A 92 6.02 -18.57 5.68
N GLU A 93 7.25 -18.78 6.17
CA GLU A 93 7.50 -18.88 7.60
C GLU A 93 7.19 -17.56 8.31
N ARG A 94 7.58 -16.43 7.70
CA ARG A 94 7.28 -15.09 8.22
C ARG A 94 5.78 -14.79 8.20
N ALA A 95 5.08 -15.12 7.12
CA ALA A 95 3.64 -14.94 7.01
C ALA A 95 2.90 -15.81 8.04
N GLN A 96 3.35 -17.04 8.26
CA GLN A 96 2.79 -17.90 9.31
C GLN A 96 3.02 -17.32 10.71
N ALA A 97 4.23 -16.82 11.01
CA ALA A 97 4.53 -16.17 12.28
C ALA A 97 3.67 -14.90 12.49
N TRP A 98 3.55 -14.06 11.44
CA TRP A 98 2.70 -12.88 11.44
C TRP A 98 1.24 -13.24 11.74
N ASN A 99 0.67 -14.21 11.02
CA ASN A 99 -0.71 -14.66 11.19
C ASN A 99 -0.95 -15.29 12.57
N ALA A 100 0.01 -16.05 13.08
CA ALA A 100 -0.12 -16.74 14.37
C ALA A 100 0.02 -15.80 15.58
N HIS A 101 0.83 -14.73 15.48
CA HIS A 101 1.26 -13.96 16.65
C HIS A 101 1.05 -12.46 16.55
N GLU A 102 1.20 -11.87 15.36
CA GLU A 102 1.25 -10.41 15.20
C GLU A 102 -0.09 -9.83 14.74
N GLN A 103 -0.81 -10.54 13.85
CA GLN A 103 -2.07 -10.08 13.30
C GLN A 103 -3.15 -9.92 14.38
N SER A 104 -3.24 -10.85 15.32
CA SER A 104 -4.20 -10.78 16.43
C SER A 104 -3.89 -9.63 17.38
N ALA A 105 -2.61 -9.30 17.59
CA ALA A 105 -2.18 -8.20 18.43
C ALA A 105 -2.61 -6.84 17.87
N ILE A 106 -2.64 -6.67 16.54
CA ILE A 106 -3.11 -5.44 15.90
C ILE A 106 -4.58 -5.15 16.24
N GLY A 107 -5.42 -6.19 16.30
CA GLY A 107 -6.84 -6.09 16.62
C GLY A 107 -7.17 -6.18 18.11
N ASP A 108 -6.20 -6.47 18.98
CA ASP A 108 -6.45 -6.68 20.40
C ASP A 108 -7.02 -5.41 21.05
N GLY A 109 -8.19 -5.54 21.68
CA GLY A 109 -8.91 -4.43 22.30
C GLY A 109 -9.42 -3.38 21.32
N LEU A 110 -9.57 -3.70 20.02
CA LEU A 110 -10.12 -2.78 19.03
C LEU A 110 -11.54 -2.35 19.41
N VAL A 111 -11.73 -1.04 19.57
CA VAL A 111 -13.04 -0.41 19.73
C VAL A 111 -13.22 0.64 18.64
N GLU A 112 -14.37 0.62 17.97
CA GLU A 112 -14.70 1.59 16.92
C GLU A 112 -14.53 3.04 17.41
N GLY A 113 -13.88 3.86 16.60
CA GLY A 113 -13.59 5.27 16.91
C GLY A 113 -12.53 5.49 18.01
N LYS A 114 -12.04 4.45 18.67
CA LYS A 114 -11.00 4.53 19.72
C LYS A 114 -9.70 3.82 19.33
N GLY A 115 -9.77 2.83 18.46
CA GLY A 115 -8.62 2.02 18.03
C GLY A 115 -8.34 0.82 18.93
N SER A 116 -7.24 0.12 18.66
CA SER A 116 -6.75 -1.04 19.39
C SER A 116 -5.74 -0.66 20.47
N LYS A 117 -5.34 -1.63 21.32
CA LYS A 117 -4.32 -1.42 22.36
C LYS A 117 -2.97 -0.97 21.80
N CYS A 118 -2.66 -1.35 20.57
CA CYS A 118 -1.44 -0.97 19.88
C CYS A 118 -1.57 0.36 19.11
N GLY A 119 -2.67 1.11 19.29
CA GLY A 119 -2.88 2.43 18.69
C GLY A 119 -3.34 2.40 17.24
N TYR A 120 -3.70 1.23 16.70
CA TYR A 120 -4.24 1.14 15.34
C TYR A 120 -5.72 1.48 15.31
N THR A 121 -6.13 2.33 14.38
CA THR A 121 -7.52 2.63 14.09
C THR A 121 -7.92 2.03 12.74
N THR A 122 -9.17 1.57 12.64
CA THR A 122 -9.73 1.15 11.35
C THR A 122 -10.11 2.38 10.53
N GLN A 123 -10.20 2.20 9.22
CA GLN A 123 -10.85 3.19 8.35
C GLN A 123 -12.32 3.35 8.74
N LYS A 124 -12.89 4.54 8.46
CA LYS A 124 -14.31 4.78 8.62
C LYS A 124 -15.11 3.83 7.72
N LEU A 125 -16.16 3.21 8.24
CA LEU A 125 -16.96 2.27 7.47
C LEU A 125 -18.16 2.97 6.83
N ARG A 126 -18.42 2.66 5.55
CA ARG A 126 -19.69 2.90 4.88
C ARG A 126 -20.42 1.57 4.78
N VAL A 127 -21.46 1.43 5.60
CA VAL A 127 -22.17 0.16 5.77
C VAL A 127 -23.37 0.08 4.83
N GLY A 128 -23.52 -1.06 4.17
CA GLY A 128 -24.67 -1.42 3.35
C GLY A 128 -25.12 -2.86 3.63
N GLU A 129 -26.33 -3.22 3.22
CA GLU A 129 -26.96 -4.50 3.49
C GLU A 129 -27.63 -5.06 2.23
N GLY A 130 -27.41 -6.34 1.95
CA GLY A 130 -27.98 -7.05 0.82
C GLY A 130 -27.09 -7.10 -0.42
N LEU A 131 -27.45 -7.98 -1.36
CA LEU A 131 -26.67 -8.22 -2.58
C LEU A 131 -26.66 -7.01 -3.52
N GLU A 132 -27.71 -6.22 -3.51
CA GLU A 132 -27.82 -4.98 -4.28
C GLU A 132 -26.73 -3.98 -3.87
N ASP A 133 -26.51 -3.81 -2.57
CA ASP A 133 -25.48 -2.94 -2.02
C ASP A 133 -24.08 -3.48 -2.33
N VAL A 134 -23.86 -4.79 -2.27
CA VAL A 134 -22.62 -5.44 -2.74
C VAL A 134 -22.34 -5.07 -4.19
N MET A 135 -23.34 -5.20 -5.07
CA MET A 135 -23.19 -4.90 -6.49
C MET A 135 -22.90 -3.43 -6.77
N GLU A 136 -23.56 -2.51 -6.07
CA GLU A 136 -23.26 -1.08 -6.20
C GLU A 136 -21.88 -0.75 -5.62
N GLY A 137 -21.50 -1.35 -4.50
CA GLY A 137 -20.19 -1.20 -3.90
C GLY A 137 -19.05 -1.59 -4.84
N VAL A 138 -19.19 -2.70 -5.55
CA VAL A 138 -18.22 -3.11 -6.58
C VAL A 138 -18.14 -2.09 -7.72
N LYS A 139 -19.26 -1.52 -8.17
CA LYS A 139 -19.27 -0.47 -9.20
C LYS A 139 -18.59 0.81 -8.72
N ILE A 140 -18.84 1.21 -7.47
CA ILE A 140 -18.19 2.35 -6.81
C ILE A 140 -16.66 2.16 -6.81
N MET A 141 -16.19 0.98 -6.37
CA MET A 141 -14.76 0.66 -6.36
C MET A 141 -14.17 0.68 -7.77
N LYS A 142 -14.86 0.09 -8.74
CA LYS A 142 -14.40 0.03 -10.14
C LYS A 142 -14.22 1.41 -10.76
N ARG A 143 -15.07 2.39 -10.42
CA ARG A 143 -14.96 3.76 -10.94
C ARG A 143 -14.06 4.66 -10.10
N GLY A 144 -13.45 4.15 -9.02
CA GLY A 144 -12.62 4.93 -8.10
C GLY A 144 -13.38 6.01 -7.32
N ALA A 145 -14.70 5.91 -7.17
CA ALA A 145 -15.52 6.93 -6.50
C ALA A 145 -15.69 6.67 -4.99
N TYR A 146 -14.60 6.28 -4.33
CA TYR A 146 -14.53 6.11 -2.89
C TYR A 146 -13.16 6.58 -2.39
N GLY A 147 -13.11 7.10 -1.18
CA GLY A 147 -11.90 7.66 -0.57
C GLY A 147 -12.18 7.96 0.89
N GLU A 148 -11.18 7.79 1.74
CA GLU A 148 -11.25 8.04 3.20
C GLU A 148 -12.22 7.13 3.99
N ASP A 149 -12.99 6.28 3.31
CA ASP A 149 -13.85 5.27 3.89
C ASP A 149 -13.66 3.88 3.25
N LYS A 150 -14.10 2.85 3.98
CA LYS A 150 -14.13 1.46 3.53
C LYS A 150 -15.58 1.01 3.39
N LEU A 151 -15.92 0.50 2.21
CA LEU A 151 -17.21 -0.16 1.99
C LEU A 151 -17.25 -1.48 2.76
N PHE A 152 -18.28 -1.66 3.58
CA PHE A 152 -18.50 -2.86 4.36
C PHE A 152 -19.94 -3.31 4.18
N LEU A 153 -20.11 -4.42 3.47
CA LEU A 153 -21.38 -4.81 2.87
C LEU A 153 -21.64 -6.26 3.26
N PHE A 154 -22.83 -6.53 3.81
CA PHE A 154 -23.23 -7.85 4.32
C PHE A 154 -24.46 -8.38 3.62
#